data_AF-A0A9C9VG87-F1
#
_entry.id   AF-A0A9C9VG87-F1
#
_cell.length_a   1.000
_cell.length_b   1.000
_cell.length_c   1.000
_cell.angle_alpha   90.00
_cell.angle_beta   90.00
_cell.angle_gamma   90.00
#
_symmetry.space_group_name_H-M   'P 1'
#
loop_
_entity.id
_entity.type
_entity.pdbx_description
1 polymer ?
#
loop_
_entity_poly.entity_id
_entity_poly.type
_entity_poly.pdbx_seq_one_letter_code
_entity_poly.pdbx_strand_id
1 'polypeptide(L)'
;SRSLAMLEILVHYEEYELLADHFVCIPLTIPPKCILELDEPLPDDWRTDPPPPSTRALGTGWLESMTSLALRVPSTVIPAEANYLINPLHPDIHRLEIGDAEPVDIDPRLLANHPDPLSTAQAPPPSPRSPGR
;
A
#
# COMPACT_ATOMS: atom_id res chain seq x y z
N SER A 1 -4.67 7.47 5.99
CA SER A 1 -3.81 8.65 6.23
C SER A 1 -2.92 8.85 5.01
N ARG A 2 -2.28 10.02 4.81
CA ARG A 2 -1.34 10.22 3.68
C ARG A 2 -0.12 9.29 3.80
N SER A 3 0.40 9.14 5.01
CA SER A 3 1.56 8.29 5.30
C SER A 3 1.28 6.81 4.99
N LEU A 4 0.11 6.28 5.39
CA LEU A 4 -0.25 4.90 5.09
C LEU A 4 -0.43 4.67 3.58
N ALA A 5 -1.10 5.59 2.88
CA ALA A 5 -1.27 5.48 1.43
C ALA A 5 0.08 5.43 0.71
N MET A 6 1.05 6.24 1.15
CA MET A 6 2.41 6.20 0.63
C MET A 6 3.13 4.88 0.98
N LEU A 7 2.97 4.39 2.20
CA LEU A 7 3.58 3.13 2.63
C LEU A 7 3.04 1.92 1.84
N GLU A 8 1.73 1.89 1.55
CA GLU A 8 1.12 0.84 0.74
C GLU A 8 1.73 0.78 -0.68
N ILE A 9 2.03 1.94 -1.28
CA ILE A 9 2.75 2.01 -2.57
C ILE A 9 4.18 1.48 -2.41
N LEU A 10 4.93 1.97 -1.42
CA LEU A 10 6.33 1.58 -1.23
C LEU A 10 6.52 0.09 -0.92
N VAL A 11 5.57 -0.54 -0.22
CA VAL A 11 5.66 -1.97 0.13
C VAL A 11 5.26 -2.87 -1.04
N HIS A 12 4.28 -2.47 -1.86
CA HIS A 12 3.71 -3.37 -2.88
C HIS A 12 4.20 -3.10 -4.32
N TYR A 13 4.89 -1.98 -4.60
CA TYR A 13 5.46 -1.69 -5.92
C TYR A 13 6.99 -1.83 -5.91
N GLU A 14 7.50 -2.89 -6.52
CA GLU A 14 8.96 -3.16 -6.63
C GLU A 14 9.71 -2.10 -7.46
N GLU A 15 9.02 -1.44 -8.40
CA GLU A 15 9.58 -0.43 -9.32
C GLU A 15 9.13 1.00 -8.97
N TYR A 16 8.77 1.27 -7.71
CA TYR A 16 8.25 2.59 -7.32
C TYR A 16 9.22 3.74 -7.66
N GLU A 17 10.53 3.50 -7.67
CA GLU A 17 11.57 4.50 -8.01
C GLU A 17 11.42 5.04 -9.44
N LEU A 18 10.93 4.21 -10.37
CA LEU A 18 10.69 4.61 -11.77
C LEU A 18 9.42 5.45 -11.93
N LEU A 19 8.51 5.36 -10.96
CA LEU A 19 7.19 6.00 -10.99
C LEU A 19 7.03 7.10 -9.95
N ALA A 20 8.05 7.37 -9.13
CA ALA A 20 8.02 8.34 -8.04
C ALA A 20 7.52 9.71 -8.50
N ASP A 21 8.04 10.20 -9.63
CA ASP A 21 7.67 11.50 -10.22
C ASP A 21 6.25 11.52 -10.82
N HIS A 22 5.58 10.38 -10.91
CA HIS A 22 4.25 10.22 -11.48
C HIS A 22 3.15 10.05 -10.43
N PHE A 23 3.49 9.96 -9.14
CA PHE A 23 2.50 9.83 -8.08
C PHE A 23 1.92 11.19 -7.66
N VAL A 24 0.61 11.21 -7.54
CA VAL A 24 -0.15 12.31 -6.93
C VAL A 24 -1.01 11.78 -5.80
N CYS A 25 -1.19 12.60 -4.76
CA CYS A 25 -2.14 12.34 -3.70
C CYS A 25 -3.45 13.02 -4.06
N ILE A 26 -4.55 12.25 -4.10
CA ILE A 26 -5.88 12.79 -4.32
C ILE A 26 -6.66 12.63 -3.01
N PRO A 27 -6.95 13.72 -2.29
CA PRO A 27 -7.76 13.66 -1.08
C PRO A 27 -9.18 13.22 -1.43
N LEU A 28 -9.73 12.29 -0.66
CA LEU A 28 -11.12 11.84 -0.80
C LEU A 28 -11.86 12.08 0.51
N THR A 29 -13.06 12.67 0.43
CA THR A 29 -13.96 12.81 1.57
C THR A 29 -15.19 11.94 1.35
N ILE A 30 -15.42 11.01 2.28
CA ILE A 30 -16.55 10.07 2.26
C ILE A 30 -17.44 10.39 3.46
N PRO A 31 -18.75 10.62 3.28
CA PRO A 31 -19.64 10.81 4.41
C PRO A 31 -19.62 9.57 5.33
N PRO A 32 -19.48 9.70 6.66
CA PRO A 32 -19.34 8.54 7.55
C PRO A 32 -20.47 7.51 7.43
N LYS A 33 -21.70 7.97 7.17
CA LYS A 33 -22.88 7.11 6.94
C LYS A 33 -22.82 6.25 5.66
N CYS A 34 -21.86 6.49 4.79
CA CYS A 34 -21.63 5.74 3.55
C CYS A 34 -20.55 4.68 3.70
N ILE A 35 -19.92 4.60 4.87
CA ILE A 35 -18.82 3.69 5.17
C ILE A 35 -19.40 2.52 5.96
N LEU A 36 -19.15 1.30 5.46
CA LEU A 36 -19.38 0.08 6.20
C LEU A 36 -18.09 -0.27 6.97
N GLU A 37 -18.24 -0.57 8.25
CA GLU A 37 -17.20 -1.18 9.08
C GLU A 37 -17.34 -2.71 8.98
N LEU A 38 -16.22 -3.42 9.03
CA LEU A 38 -16.26 -4.88 9.12
C LEU A 38 -16.76 -5.29 10.52
N ASP A 39 -17.93 -5.91 10.57
CA ASP A 39 -18.50 -6.45 11.82
C ASP A 39 -17.97 -7.86 12.14
N GLU A 40 -17.52 -8.59 11.12
CA GLU A 40 -16.99 -9.94 11.24
C GLU A 40 -15.46 -9.95 11.27
N PRO A 41 -14.84 -10.89 12.02
CA PRO A 41 -13.39 -11.06 11.99
C PRO A 41 -12.93 -11.43 10.58
N LEU A 42 -11.80 -10.86 10.17
CA LEU A 42 -11.19 -11.24 8.90
C LEU A 42 -10.73 -12.71 8.93
N PRO A 43 -10.67 -13.37 7.75
CA PRO A 43 -10.09 -14.70 7.61
C PRO A 43 -8.69 -14.80 8.22
N ASP A 44 -8.31 -15.92 8.82
CA ASP A 44 -7.00 -16.07 9.50
C ASP A 44 -5.80 -15.80 8.58
N ASP A 45 -5.97 -16.01 7.27
CA ASP A 45 -4.95 -15.80 6.24
C ASP A 45 -4.93 -14.37 5.69
N TRP A 46 -5.74 -13.42 6.19
CA TRP A 46 -5.96 -12.12 5.54
C TRP A 46 -4.70 -11.27 5.28
N ARG A 47 -3.60 -11.57 5.98
CA ARG A 47 -2.30 -10.88 5.87
C ARG A 47 -1.25 -11.64 5.08
N THR A 48 -1.58 -12.79 4.51
CA THR A 48 -0.60 -13.55 3.73
C THR A 48 -0.27 -12.83 2.44
N ASP A 49 1.00 -12.93 2.03
CA ASP A 49 1.49 -12.45 0.74
C ASP A 49 1.97 -13.67 -0.08
N PRO A 50 1.43 -13.92 -1.29
CA PRO A 50 0.47 -13.10 -2.04
C PRO A 50 -0.94 -13.05 -1.41
N PRO A 51 -1.76 -12.02 -1.73
CA PRO A 51 -3.11 -11.86 -1.18
C PRO A 51 -3.97 -13.12 -1.40
N PRO A 52 -4.58 -13.67 -0.32
CA PRO A 52 -5.25 -14.96 -0.39
C PRO A 52 -6.61 -14.88 -1.10
N PRO A 53 -7.11 -15.98 -1.67
CA PRO A 53 -8.44 -16.03 -2.26
C PRO A 53 -9.59 -15.64 -1.31
N SER A 54 -9.41 -15.85 0.00
CA SER A 54 -10.38 -15.52 1.05
C SER A 54 -10.70 -14.01 1.09
N THR A 55 -9.66 -13.17 1.11
CA THR A 55 -9.81 -11.70 1.11
C THR A 55 -10.42 -11.19 -0.19
N ARG A 56 -10.07 -11.81 -1.32
CA ARG A 56 -10.68 -11.50 -2.62
C ARG A 56 -12.17 -11.81 -2.62
N ALA A 57 -12.56 -12.99 -2.13
CA ALA A 57 -13.97 -13.39 -2.06
C ALA A 57 -14.79 -12.44 -1.17
N LEU A 58 -14.24 -12.03 -0.03
CA LEU A 58 -14.88 -11.03 0.86
C LEU A 58 -15.08 -9.70 0.13
N GLY A 59 -14.03 -9.18 -0.51
CA GLY A 59 -14.08 -7.92 -1.27
C GLY A 59 -15.07 -7.98 -2.43
N THR A 60 -15.08 -9.08 -3.19
CA THR A 60 -16.04 -9.32 -4.29
C THR A 60 -17.48 -9.34 -3.76
N GLY A 61 -17.74 -10.10 -2.69
CA GLY A 61 -19.07 -10.18 -2.11
C GLY A 61 -19.59 -8.82 -1.64
N TRP A 62 -18.74 -8.02 -1.00
CA TRP A 62 -19.10 -6.65 -0.63
C TRP A 62 -19.38 -5.79 -1.86
N LEU A 63 -18.50 -5.81 -2.87
CA LEU A 63 -18.63 -5.00 -4.08
C LEU A 63 -19.94 -5.31 -4.83
N GLU A 64 -20.29 -6.59 -4.96
CA GLU A 64 -21.53 -7.06 -5.61
C GLU A 64 -22.78 -6.75 -4.78
N SER A 65 -22.67 -6.75 -3.45
CA SER A 65 -23.81 -6.47 -2.55
C SER A 65 -24.34 -5.04 -2.65
N MET A 66 -23.49 -4.09 -3.07
CA MET A 66 -23.82 -2.66 -3.16
C MET A 66 -24.42 -2.11 -1.85
N THR A 67 -24.01 -2.65 -0.70
CA THR A 67 -24.56 -2.32 0.62
C THR A 67 -24.04 -1.00 1.18
N SER A 68 -22.86 -0.57 0.73
CA SER A 68 -22.25 0.71 1.09
C SER A 68 -21.39 1.26 -0.05
N LEU A 69 -21.15 2.57 -0.04
CA LEU A 69 -20.25 3.23 -0.97
C LEU A 69 -18.79 2.84 -0.69
N ALA A 70 -18.43 2.73 0.59
CA ALA A 70 -17.08 2.39 1.00
C ALA A 70 -17.08 1.30 2.07
N LEU A 71 -16.01 0.52 2.07
CA LEU A 71 -15.71 -0.47 3.10
C LEU A 71 -14.40 -0.08 3.78
N ARG A 72 -14.43 0.05 5.10
CA ARG A 72 -13.22 0.21 5.90
C ARG A 72 -12.61 -1.17 6.18
N VAL A 73 -11.36 -1.34 5.80
CA VAL A 73 -10.59 -2.58 6.00
C VAL A 73 -9.28 -2.25 6.74
N PRO A 74 -8.76 -3.12 7.62
CA PRO A 74 -7.45 -2.91 8.21
C PRO A 74 -6.36 -2.96 7.15
N SER A 75 -5.29 -2.19 7.34
CA SER A 75 -4.10 -2.30 6.49
C SER A 75 -3.35 -3.60 6.82
N THR A 76 -2.91 -4.32 5.78
CA THR A 76 -2.04 -5.49 5.92
C THR A 76 -0.65 -5.08 6.42
N VAL A 77 -0.21 -3.87 6.09
CA VAL A 77 1.08 -3.29 6.50
C VAL A 77 1.03 -2.80 7.94
N ILE A 78 0.03 -1.97 8.31
CA ILE A 78 -0.16 -1.44 9.67
C ILE A 78 -1.58 -1.75 10.16
N PRO A 79 -1.81 -2.87 10.89
CA PRO A 79 -3.16 -3.29 11.31
C PRO A 79 -3.90 -2.32 12.24
N ALA A 80 -3.16 -1.43 12.91
CA ALA A 80 -3.74 -0.38 13.74
C ALA A 80 -4.37 0.75 12.91
N GLU A 81 -4.02 0.84 11.62
CA GLU A 81 -4.62 1.77 10.65
C GLU A 81 -5.53 1.03 9.67
N ALA A 82 -6.28 1.81 8.88
CA ALA A 82 -7.26 1.28 7.94
C ALA A 82 -7.10 1.90 6.55
N ASN A 83 -7.37 1.06 5.56
CA ASN A 83 -7.62 1.42 4.18
C ASN A 83 -9.13 1.45 3.92
N TYR A 84 -9.52 2.13 2.84
CA TYR A 84 -10.91 2.23 2.42
C TYR A 84 -11.03 1.76 0.98
N LEU A 85 -11.87 0.75 0.75
CA LEU A 85 -12.26 0.34 -0.58
C LEU A 85 -13.47 1.17 -0.99
N ILE A 86 -13.48 1.67 -2.23
CA ILE A 86 -14.59 2.44 -2.78
C ILE A 86 -15.25 1.62 -3.87
N ASN A 87 -16.58 1.55 -3.83
CA ASN A 87 -17.39 0.93 -4.88
C ASN A 87 -17.84 2.01 -5.88
N PRO A 88 -17.19 2.14 -7.05
CA PRO A 88 -17.51 3.18 -8.02
C PRO A 88 -18.89 2.99 -8.68
N LEU A 89 -19.46 1.79 -8.59
CA LEU A 89 -20.77 1.48 -9.16
C LEU A 89 -21.93 1.75 -8.19
N HIS A 90 -21.62 2.03 -6.91
CA HIS A 90 -22.64 2.24 -5.88
C HIS A 90 -23.50 3.49 -6.18
N PRO A 91 -24.83 3.47 -5.98
CA PRO A 91 -25.71 4.61 -6.30
C PRO A 91 -25.31 5.93 -5.60
N ASP A 92 -24.78 5.83 -4.38
CA ASP A 92 -24.28 6.96 -3.60
C ASP A 92 -22.88 7.46 -4.02
N ILE A 93 -22.29 6.99 -5.13
CA ILE A 93 -20.97 7.45 -5.60
C ILE A 93 -20.89 8.97 -5.78
N HIS A 94 -22.01 9.60 -6.13
CA HIS A 94 -22.15 11.06 -6.23
C HIS A 94 -21.91 11.80 -4.91
N ARG A 95 -21.86 11.10 -3.78
CA ARG A 95 -21.60 11.64 -2.44
C ARG A 95 -20.13 11.57 -2.04
N LEU A 96 -19.27 10.97 -2.88
CA LEU A 96 -17.83 11.02 -2.75
C LEU A 96 -17.34 12.40 -3.21
N GLU A 97 -16.64 13.12 -2.35
CA GLU A 97 -15.98 14.37 -2.71
C GLU A 97 -14.52 14.09 -3.03
N ILE A 98 -14.10 14.51 -4.22
CA ILE A 98 -12.73 14.33 -4.73
C ILE A 98 -12.05 15.70 -4.67
N GLY A 99 -10.96 15.77 -3.90
CA GLY A 99 -10.11 16.96 -3.82
C GLY A 99 -9.16 17.08 -5.00
N ASP A 100 -8.42 18.20 -5.04
CA ASP A 100 -7.42 18.43 -6.07
C ASP A 100 -6.24 17.44 -5.95
N ALA A 101 -5.67 17.07 -7.08
CA ALA A 101 -4.46 16.26 -7.11
C ALA A 101 -3.27 17.08 -6.60
N GLU A 102 -2.63 16.60 -5.54
CA GLU A 102 -1.45 17.18 -4.92
C GLU A 102 -0.20 16.38 -5.32
N PRO A 103 0.91 17.03 -5.73
CA PRO A 103 2.17 16.34 -5.92
C PRO A 103 2.61 15.62 -4.64
N VAL A 104 3.15 14.40 -4.78
CA VAL A 104 3.78 13.68 -3.65
C VAL A 104 5.28 13.90 -3.72
N ASP A 105 5.84 14.51 -2.68
CA ASP A 105 7.29 14.60 -2.48
C ASP A 105 7.74 13.47 -1.55
N ILE A 106 8.26 12.40 -2.14
CA ILE A 106 8.78 11.24 -1.38
C ILE A 106 10.24 11.54 -1.04
N ASP A 107 10.53 11.67 0.25
CA ASP A 107 11.91 11.90 0.71
C ASP A 107 12.82 10.76 0.21
N PRO A 108 13.88 11.06 -0.58
CA PRO A 108 14.77 10.04 -1.14
C PRO A 108 15.41 9.12 -0.11
N ARG A 109 15.48 9.53 1.16
CA ARG A 109 16.02 8.69 2.25
C ARG A 109 15.11 7.51 2.60
N LEU A 110 13.82 7.58 2.26
CA LEU A 110 12.93 6.42 2.35
C LEU A 110 13.34 5.32 1.35
N LEU A 111 14.09 5.70 0.31
CA LEU A 111 14.49 4.85 -0.82
C LEU A 111 15.93 4.34 -0.67
N ALA A 112 16.76 5.12 0.03
CA ALA A 112 18.22 4.90 0.17
C ALA A 112 18.64 3.59 0.86
N ASN A 113 17.70 2.74 1.29
CA ASN A 113 17.96 1.46 1.93
C ASN A 113 17.66 0.24 1.03
N HIS A 114 17.29 0.43 -0.24
CA HIS A 114 17.32 -0.70 -1.18
C HIS A 114 18.79 -0.95 -1.54
N PRO A 115 19.42 -2.07 -1.13
CA PRO A 115 20.75 -2.39 -1.62
C PRO A 115 20.63 -2.52 -3.14
N ASP A 116 21.47 -1.78 -3.86
CA ASP A 116 21.66 -2.01 -5.28
C ASP A 116 22.05 -3.48 -5.46
N PRO A 117 21.25 -4.32 -6.16
CA PRO A 117 21.56 -5.73 -6.36
C PRO A 117 22.91 -5.92 -7.07
N LEU A 118 23.44 -4.88 -7.73
CA LEU A 118 24.74 -4.89 -8.40
C LEU A 118 25.89 -4.34 -7.54
N SER A 119 25.63 -3.77 -6.36
CA SER A 119 26.66 -3.20 -5.46
C SER A 119 27.27 -4.22 -4.47
N THR A 120 27.04 -5.53 -4.64
CA THR A 120 27.76 -6.58 -3.90
C THR A 120 29.06 -7.03 -4.57
N ALA A 121 29.44 -6.44 -5.70
CA ALA A 121 30.71 -6.73 -6.34
C ALA A 121 31.87 -5.95 -5.69
N GLN A 122 32.76 -6.72 -5.03
CA GLN A 122 34.17 -6.44 -4.73
C GLN A 122 34.50 -5.80 -3.37
N ALA A 123 34.57 -6.65 -2.33
CA ALA A 123 35.68 -6.53 -1.39
C ALA A 123 36.96 -7.01 -2.09
N PRO A 124 38.06 -6.24 -2.12
CA PRO A 124 39.32 -6.72 -2.68
C PRO A 124 39.83 -7.90 -1.86
N PRO A 125 40.44 -8.93 -2.49
CA PRO A 125 40.98 -10.06 -1.76
C PRO A 125 42.09 -9.59 -0.79
N PRO A 126 42.22 -10.21 0.40
CA PRO A 126 43.25 -9.83 1.35
C PRO A 126 44.64 -10.02 0.75
N SER A 127 45.51 -9.03 0.96
CA SER A 127 46.89 -9.05 0.47
C SER A 127 47.64 -10.29 0.98
N PRO A 128 48.45 -10.96 0.14
CA PRO A 128 49.22 -12.11 0.59
C PRO A 128 50.22 -11.68 1.67
N ARG A 129 50.16 -12.32 2.83
CA ARG A 129 51.15 -12.16 3.90
C ARG A 129 52.53 -12.51 3.33
N SER A 130 53.46 -11.57 3.36
CA SER A 130 54.86 -11.84 3.06
C SER A 130 55.39 -12.90 4.03
N PRO A 131 56.12 -13.92 3.56
CA PRO A 131 56.78 -14.87 4.46
C PRO A 131 57.88 -14.13 5.21
N GLY A 132 57.83 -14.20 6.54
CA GLY A 132 58.84 -13.64 7.43
C GLY A 132 60.22 -14.21 7.12
N ARG A 133 61.23 -13.33 7.22
CA ARG A 133 62.65 -13.67 7.26
C ARG A 133 62.99 -14.42 8.55
#